data_AF-A0A6N2T7W0-F1
#
_entry.id   AF-A0A6N2T7W0-F1
#
_cell.length_a   1.000
_cell.length_b   1.000
_cell.length_c   1.000
_cell.angle_alpha   90.00
_cell.angle_beta   90.00
_cell.angle_gamma   90.00
#
_symmetry.space_group_name_H-M   'P 1'
#
loop_
_entity.id
_entity.type
_entity.pdbx_description
1 polymer ?
#
loop_
_entity_poly.entity_id
_entity_poly.type
_entity_poly.pdbx_seq_one_letter_code
_entity_poly.pdbx_strand_id
1 'polypeptide(L)'
;MNPHWLPDLIPWNQENGESWKQYEKRLFHVFQNEFGEPLQYNGKPVRYKRMPYAGIYPEAFIHLTTCNQDDSGSRLPDTKRSERISWPRPVVEHHPFCKICGYTQCTRPWVWRGSGKYKDRVKIYLPNQQYLVVLGDRKDYWVLITAYYVNHSWSISKLEKEYNSRFSTKI
;
A
#
# COMPACT_ATOMS: atom_id res chain seq x y z
N MET A 1 -18.09 -5.40 3.99
CA MET A 1 -17.91 -5.21 2.54
C MET A 1 -16.63 -4.42 2.29
N ASN A 2 -15.99 -4.61 1.13
CA ASN A 2 -14.84 -3.78 0.71
C ASN A 2 -15.28 -2.31 0.59
N PRO A 3 -14.39 -1.33 0.85
CA PRO A 3 -14.67 0.05 0.47
C PRO A 3 -15.04 0.13 -1.01
N HIS A 4 -16.12 0.83 -1.36
CA HIS A 4 -16.62 0.86 -2.74
C HIS A 4 -15.65 1.50 -3.74
N TRP A 5 -14.67 2.26 -3.26
CA TRP A 5 -13.62 2.87 -4.06
C TRP A 5 -12.38 1.98 -4.22
N LEU A 6 -12.35 0.81 -3.58
CA LEU A 6 -11.21 -0.10 -3.68
C LEU A 6 -11.34 -0.92 -4.97
N PRO A 7 -10.36 -0.87 -5.87
CA PRO A 7 -10.43 -1.58 -7.13
C PRO A 7 -10.27 -3.09 -6.95
N ASP A 8 -10.67 -3.85 -7.96
CA ASP A 8 -10.47 -5.29 -8.01
C ASP A 8 -8.98 -5.67 -8.00
N LEU A 9 -8.73 -6.93 -7.63
CA LEU A 9 -7.40 -7.51 -7.71
C LEU A 9 -7.01 -7.71 -9.18
N ILE A 10 -5.71 -7.64 -9.43
CA ILE A 10 -5.10 -7.88 -10.72
C ILE A 10 -4.35 -9.23 -10.62
N PRO A 11 -5.03 -10.39 -10.69
CA PRO A 11 -4.39 -11.68 -10.44
C PRO A 11 -3.36 -12.03 -11.51
N TRP A 12 -2.45 -12.94 -11.15
CA TRP A 12 -1.54 -13.57 -12.08
C TRP A 12 -2.27 -14.67 -12.87
N ASN A 13 -2.30 -14.57 -14.19
CA ASN A 13 -3.07 -15.48 -15.05
C ASN A 13 -2.28 -16.75 -15.41
N GLN A 14 -1.81 -17.49 -14.41
CA GLN A 14 -0.99 -18.70 -14.62
C GLN A 14 -1.73 -19.78 -15.43
N GLU A 15 -3.03 -19.95 -15.19
CA GLU A 15 -3.88 -20.93 -15.88
C GLU A 15 -3.96 -20.68 -17.39
N ASN A 16 -3.79 -19.43 -17.82
CA ASN A 16 -3.75 -19.02 -19.22
C ASN A 16 -2.32 -18.89 -19.77
N GLY A 17 -1.32 -19.43 -19.06
CA GLY A 17 0.08 -19.46 -19.49
C GLY A 17 0.85 -18.14 -19.32
N GLU A 18 0.35 -17.17 -18.54
CA GLU A 18 1.08 -15.92 -18.28
C GLU A 18 2.35 -16.21 -17.47
N SER A 19 3.52 -15.92 -18.04
CA SER A 19 4.79 -16.00 -17.30
C SER A 19 4.91 -14.88 -16.27
N TRP A 20 5.74 -15.07 -15.23
CA TRP A 20 6.00 -14.02 -14.23
C TRP A 20 6.47 -12.71 -14.87
N LYS A 21 7.34 -12.79 -15.87
CA LYS A 21 7.87 -11.61 -16.58
C LYS A 21 6.77 -10.83 -17.31
N GLN A 22 5.78 -11.53 -17.90
CA GLN A 22 4.63 -10.88 -18.54
C GLN A 22 3.75 -10.20 -17.49
N TYR A 23 3.49 -10.88 -16.38
CA TYR A 23 2.72 -10.33 -15.27
C TYR A 23 3.39 -9.10 -14.67
N GLU A 24 4.68 -9.18 -14.35
CA GLU A 24 5.47 -8.06 -13.83
C GLU A 24 5.45 -6.84 -14.76
N LYS A 25 5.57 -7.05 -16.08
CA LYS A 25 5.46 -5.98 -17.08
C LYS A 25 4.07 -5.33 -17.07
N ARG A 26 3.01 -6.13 -16.96
CA ARG A 26 1.62 -5.64 -16.87
C ARG A 26 1.41 -4.83 -15.59
N LEU A 27 1.91 -5.31 -14.45
CA LEU A 27 1.86 -4.58 -13.18
C LEU A 27 2.66 -3.27 -13.25
N PHE A 28 3.80 -3.27 -13.94
CA PHE A 28 4.59 -2.06 -14.10
C PHE A 28 3.86 -1.00 -14.93
N HIS A 29 3.13 -1.41 -15.97
CA HIS A 29 2.26 -0.49 -16.71
C HIS A 29 1.15 0.09 -15.82
N VAL A 30 0.50 -0.73 -14.99
CA VAL A 30 -0.47 -0.25 -14.00
C VAL A 30 0.18 0.74 -13.04
N PHE A 31 1.35 0.41 -12.48
CA PHE A 31 2.10 1.30 -11.60
C PHE A 31 2.40 2.66 -12.28
N GLN A 32 2.83 2.65 -13.55
CA GLN A 32 3.10 3.88 -14.28
C GLN A 32 1.84 4.73 -14.47
N ASN A 33 0.68 4.12 -14.72
CA ASN A 33 -0.58 4.83 -14.85
C ASN A 33 -1.05 5.39 -13.50
N GLU A 34 -0.98 4.59 -12.44
CA GLU A 34 -1.39 4.98 -11.08
C GLU A 34 -0.55 6.14 -10.53
N PHE A 35 0.76 6.12 -10.78
CA PHE A 35 1.71 7.10 -10.23
C PHE A 35 2.23 8.11 -11.26
N GLY A 36 1.67 8.12 -12.48
CA GLY A 36 1.99 9.09 -13.53
C GLY A 36 1.34 10.46 -13.29
N GLU A 37 0.15 10.46 -12.72
CA GLU A 37 -0.57 11.68 -12.33
C GLU A 37 -0.26 12.10 -10.88
N PRO A 38 -0.42 13.39 -10.53
CA PRO A 38 -0.22 13.86 -9.16
C PRO A 38 -1.16 13.15 -8.14
N LEU A 39 -0.57 12.35 -7.26
CA LEU A 39 -1.22 11.76 -6.09
C LEU A 39 -1.17 12.75 -4.91
N GLN A 40 -2.24 12.87 -4.13
CA GLN A 40 -2.26 13.76 -2.96
C GLN A 40 -2.73 13.07 -1.66
N TYR A 41 -2.17 13.53 -0.54
CA TYR A 41 -2.62 13.19 0.81
C TYR A 41 -2.64 14.46 1.67
N ASN A 42 -3.79 14.78 2.26
CA ASN A 42 -4.01 15.99 3.06
C ASN A 42 -3.51 17.28 2.38
N GLY A 43 -3.85 17.45 1.10
CA GLY A 43 -3.50 18.64 0.30
C GLY A 43 -2.01 18.76 -0.07
N LYS A 44 -1.18 17.76 0.23
CA LYS A 44 0.23 17.72 -0.17
C LYS A 44 0.48 16.59 -1.18
N PRO A 45 1.42 16.76 -2.14
CA PRO A 45 1.74 15.72 -3.10
C PRO A 45 2.36 14.50 -2.40
N VAL A 46 2.01 13.29 -2.87
CA VAL A 46 2.67 12.04 -2.48
C VAL A 46 3.62 11.63 -3.59
N ARG A 47 4.87 11.39 -3.23
CA ARG A 47 5.93 10.91 -4.12
C ARG A 47 6.31 9.49 -3.73
N TYR A 48 6.93 8.76 -4.64
CA TYR A 48 7.50 7.44 -4.35
C TYR A 48 9.01 7.48 -4.52
N LYS A 49 9.72 6.58 -3.84
CA LYS A 49 11.17 6.49 -3.97
C LYS A 49 11.53 5.78 -5.27
N ARG A 50 12.30 6.48 -6.11
CA ARG A 50 12.72 6.00 -7.43
C ARG A 50 13.97 5.11 -7.35
N MET A 51 14.98 5.58 -6.62
CA MET A 51 16.29 4.94 -6.53
C MET A 51 16.43 4.05 -5.28
N PRO A 52 17.15 2.92 -5.35
CA PRO A 52 17.80 2.38 -6.55
C PRO A 52 16.80 1.75 -7.52
N TYR A 53 17.18 1.66 -8.80
CA TYR A 53 16.42 0.91 -9.80
C TYR A 53 16.92 -0.53 -9.91
N ALA A 54 16.00 -1.48 -10.10
CA ALA A 54 16.30 -2.83 -10.56
C ALA A 54 15.94 -2.92 -12.05
N GLY A 55 16.94 -2.72 -12.93
CA GLY A 55 16.68 -2.54 -14.36
C GLY A 55 15.84 -1.29 -14.61
N ILE A 56 14.62 -1.47 -15.15
CA ILE A 56 13.68 -0.36 -15.40
C ILE A 56 12.77 -0.04 -14.21
N TYR A 57 12.80 -0.88 -13.17
CA TYR A 57 11.85 -0.81 -12.08
C TYR A 57 12.35 0.09 -10.94
N PRO A 58 11.59 1.12 -10.53
CA PRO A 58 11.95 1.95 -9.39
C PRO A 58 11.81 1.18 -8.08
N GLU A 59 12.54 1.58 -7.05
CA GLU A 59 12.52 0.93 -5.72
C GLU A 59 11.11 0.78 -5.16
N ALA A 60 10.25 1.78 -5.33
CA ALA A 60 8.86 1.71 -4.87
C ALA A 60 8.08 0.58 -5.56
N PHE A 61 8.24 0.37 -6.87
CA PHE A 61 7.59 -0.73 -7.56
C PHE A 61 8.03 -2.07 -6.97
N ILE A 62 9.34 -2.25 -6.81
CA ILE A 62 9.91 -3.44 -6.17
C ILE A 62 9.33 -3.64 -4.77
N HIS A 63 9.25 -2.60 -3.94
CA HIS A 63 8.67 -2.67 -2.60
C HIS A 63 7.17 -3.05 -2.59
N LEU A 64 6.44 -2.71 -3.64
CA LEU A 64 5.02 -3.00 -3.80
C LEU A 64 4.73 -4.37 -4.41
N THR A 65 5.70 -5.03 -5.04
CA THR A 65 5.50 -6.35 -5.69
C THR A 65 6.31 -7.48 -5.06
N THR A 66 7.24 -7.16 -4.16
CA THR A 66 8.12 -8.14 -3.52
C THR A 66 8.07 -8.09 -1.99
N CYS A 67 8.48 -9.18 -1.35
CA CYS A 67 8.74 -9.25 0.07
C CYS A 67 10.14 -9.79 0.35
N ASN A 68 10.70 -9.49 1.51
CA ASN A 68 11.94 -10.13 1.97
C ASN A 68 11.54 -11.48 2.54
N GLN A 69 11.99 -12.57 1.92
CA GLN A 69 11.68 -13.93 2.40
C GLN A 69 12.87 -14.58 3.12
N ASP A 70 14.08 -14.03 2.99
CA ASP A 70 15.29 -14.58 3.60
C ASP A 70 16.15 -13.52 4.34
N ASP A 71 17.09 -14.01 5.15
CA ASP A 71 18.03 -13.19 5.92
C ASP A 71 19.10 -12.53 5.03
N SER A 72 19.18 -12.90 3.74
CA SER A 72 20.10 -12.30 2.78
C SER A 72 19.72 -10.85 2.42
N GLY A 73 18.48 -10.45 2.75
CA GLY A 73 17.92 -9.16 2.36
C GLY A 73 17.43 -9.15 0.90
N SER A 74 17.45 -10.31 0.22
CA SER A 74 16.96 -10.44 -1.15
C SER A 74 15.44 -10.40 -1.18
N ARG A 75 14.91 -9.61 -2.11
CA ARG A 75 13.47 -9.44 -2.32
C ARG A 75 12.98 -10.46 -3.33
N LEU A 76 11.99 -11.26 -2.95
CA LEU A 76 11.34 -12.23 -3.82
C LEU A 76 9.95 -11.73 -4.26
N PRO A 77 9.54 -12.06 -5.48
CA PRO A 77 8.15 -11.95 -5.94
C PRO A 77 7.12 -12.35 -4.88
N ASP A 78 6.14 -11.48 -4.66
CA ASP A 78 5.01 -11.73 -3.75
C ASP A 78 3.71 -11.53 -4.53
N THR A 79 3.01 -12.63 -4.83
CA THR A 79 1.78 -12.61 -5.62
C THR A 79 0.67 -11.82 -4.93
N LYS A 80 0.59 -11.85 -3.59
CA LYS A 80 -0.41 -11.11 -2.81
C LYS A 80 -0.16 -9.61 -2.81
N ARG A 81 1.10 -9.19 -2.78
CA ARG A 81 1.44 -7.77 -2.97
C ARG A 81 1.18 -7.34 -4.41
N SER A 82 1.62 -8.16 -5.35
CA SER A 82 1.54 -7.91 -6.79
C SER A 82 0.11 -7.73 -7.29
N GLU A 83 -0.83 -8.58 -6.88
CA GLU A 83 -2.25 -8.50 -7.29
C GLU A 83 -2.95 -7.21 -6.79
N ARG A 84 -2.31 -6.44 -5.90
CA ARG A 84 -2.82 -5.21 -5.29
C ARG A 84 -2.05 -3.96 -5.74
N ILE A 85 -1.34 -4.00 -6.86
CA ILE A 85 -0.51 -2.88 -7.33
C ILE A 85 -1.31 -1.58 -7.53
N SER A 86 -2.61 -1.69 -7.85
CA SER A 86 -3.54 -0.57 -8.06
C SER A 86 -4.16 -0.03 -6.76
N TRP A 87 -3.92 -0.66 -5.61
CA TRP A 87 -4.56 -0.28 -4.35
C TRP A 87 -3.95 0.95 -3.64
N PRO A 88 -2.64 1.26 -3.72
CA PRO A 88 -2.06 2.34 -2.91
C PRO A 88 -2.71 3.70 -3.14
N ARG A 89 -2.92 4.09 -4.40
CA ARG A 89 -3.52 5.39 -4.76
C ARG A 89 -4.94 5.57 -4.22
N PRO A 90 -5.92 4.69 -4.52
CA PRO A 90 -7.28 4.86 -4.03
C PRO A 90 -7.33 4.79 -2.49
N VAL A 91 -6.49 3.98 -1.85
CA VAL A 91 -6.38 3.98 -0.37
C VAL A 91 -5.90 5.34 0.14
N VAL A 92 -4.93 5.96 -0.51
CA VAL A 92 -4.43 7.28 -0.11
C VAL A 92 -5.48 8.38 -0.35
N GLU A 93 -6.14 8.40 -1.50
CA GLU A 93 -7.01 9.51 -1.90
C GLU A 93 -8.47 9.40 -1.39
N HIS A 94 -8.95 8.18 -1.14
CA HIS A 94 -10.38 7.93 -0.86
C HIS A 94 -10.65 7.40 0.54
N HIS A 95 -9.63 7.05 1.33
CA HIS A 95 -9.84 6.65 2.73
C HIS A 95 -10.59 7.65 3.60
N PRO A 96 -10.52 8.99 3.44
CA PRO A 96 -11.19 9.90 4.37
C PRO A 96 -12.71 9.74 4.33
N PHE A 97 -13.27 9.48 3.14
CA PHE A 97 -14.71 9.40 2.94
C PHE A 97 -15.07 8.51 1.75
N CYS A 98 -15.91 7.49 1.99
CA CYS A 98 -16.52 6.73 0.92
C CYS A 98 -17.67 7.53 0.29
N LYS A 99 -17.47 8.03 -0.93
CA LYS A 99 -18.47 8.85 -1.64
C LYS A 99 -19.81 8.15 -1.90
N ILE A 100 -19.85 6.81 -1.89
CA ILE A 100 -21.05 6.02 -2.19
C ILE A 100 -21.95 5.85 -0.96
N CYS A 101 -21.38 5.56 0.22
CA CYS A 101 -22.20 5.26 1.40
C CYS A 101 -21.73 5.93 2.71
N GLY A 102 -20.71 6.78 2.67
CA GLY A 102 -20.15 7.40 3.88
C GLY A 102 -19.66 6.40 4.93
N TYR A 103 -19.30 5.18 4.51
CA TYR A 103 -18.96 4.03 5.38
C TYR A 103 -20.13 3.42 6.18
N THR A 104 -21.38 3.73 5.84
CA THR A 104 -22.55 3.07 6.44
C THR A 104 -22.71 1.61 6.00
N GLN A 105 -22.20 1.26 4.81
CA GLN A 105 -22.33 -0.08 4.21
C GLN A 105 -21.00 -0.76 3.89
N CYS A 106 -19.88 -0.02 3.93
CA CYS A 106 -18.55 -0.56 3.66
C CYS A 106 -17.58 -0.24 4.78
N THR A 107 -16.48 -1.00 4.86
CA THR A 107 -15.53 -0.89 5.98
C THR A 107 -14.76 0.42 5.94
N ARG A 108 -14.71 1.13 7.08
CA ARG A 108 -13.86 2.31 7.26
C ARG A 108 -12.41 1.90 7.51
N PRO A 109 -11.43 2.49 6.81
CA PRO A 109 -10.02 2.28 7.10
C PRO A 109 -9.65 2.77 8.50
N TRP A 110 -8.67 2.11 9.14
CA TRP A 110 -8.02 2.63 10.34
C TRP A 110 -6.86 3.52 9.93
N VAL A 111 -6.84 4.75 10.45
CA VAL A 111 -5.78 5.72 10.15
C VAL A 111 -5.17 6.23 11.44
N TRP A 112 -3.84 6.16 11.52
CA TRP A 112 -3.11 6.66 12.66
C TRP A 112 -1.71 7.08 12.29
N ARG A 113 -1.16 8.00 13.09
CA ARG A 113 0.26 8.33 13.09
C ARG A 113 0.96 7.53 14.17
N GLY A 114 2.13 6.99 13.81
CA GLY A 114 2.98 6.24 14.73
C GLY A 114 3.56 7.11 15.84
N SER A 115 4.31 6.49 16.75
CA SER A 115 4.96 7.16 17.88
C SER A 115 6.48 7.00 17.84
N GLY A 116 7.19 7.79 18.67
CA GLY A 116 8.65 7.73 18.79
C GLY A 116 9.37 7.90 17.45
N LYS A 117 10.17 6.90 17.07
CA LYS A 117 10.92 6.89 15.79
C LYS A 117 10.06 6.84 14.53
N TYR A 118 8.76 6.57 14.66
CA TYR A 118 7.80 6.50 13.56
C TYR A 118 6.75 7.60 13.62
N LYS A 119 7.01 8.68 14.35
CA LYS A 119 6.11 9.84 14.45
C LYS A 119 5.88 10.54 13.10
N ASP A 120 6.80 10.36 12.16
CA ASP A 120 6.66 10.86 10.79
C ASP A 120 5.83 9.92 9.90
N ARG A 121 5.36 8.78 10.40
CA ARG A 121 4.65 7.79 9.58
C ARG A 121 3.15 7.84 9.83
N VAL A 122 2.38 7.93 8.75
CA VAL A 122 0.95 7.66 8.74
C VAL A 122 0.72 6.26 8.19
N LYS A 123 -0.17 5.52 8.83
CA LYS A 123 -0.61 4.20 8.43
C LYS A 123 -2.09 4.25 8.10
N ILE A 124 -2.45 3.72 6.94
CA ILE A 124 -3.83 3.54 6.49
C ILE A 124 -4.03 2.04 6.33
N TYR A 125 -4.80 1.43 7.23
CA TYR A 125 -5.02 -0.01 7.28
C TYR A 125 -6.46 -0.37 6.94
N LEU A 126 -6.62 -1.33 6.03
CA LEU A 126 -7.87 -1.94 5.66
C LEU A 126 -7.98 -3.30 6.38
N PRO A 127 -8.65 -3.38 7.55
CA PRO A 127 -8.61 -4.59 8.38
C PRO A 127 -9.21 -5.81 7.67
N ASN A 128 -10.32 -5.65 6.95
CA ASN A 128 -10.99 -6.74 6.26
C ASN A 128 -10.20 -7.28 5.07
N GLN A 129 -9.38 -6.42 4.44
CA GLN A 129 -8.52 -6.81 3.31
C GLN A 129 -7.09 -7.12 3.74
N GLN A 130 -6.80 -6.99 5.04
CA GLN A 130 -5.47 -7.11 5.64
C GLN A 130 -4.44 -6.32 4.83
N TYR A 131 -4.75 -5.08 4.46
CA TYR A 131 -3.88 -4.28 3.59
C TYR A 131 -3.44 -3.00 4.26
N LEU A 132 -2.15 -2.73 4.25
CA LEU A 132 -1.55 -1.56 4.88
C LEU A 132 -0.87 -0.67 3.85
N VAL A 133 -1.16 0.62 3.88
CA VAL A 133 -0.37 1.67 3.21
C VAL A 133 0.38 2.47 4.28
N VAL A 134 1.66 2.76 4.04
CA VAL A 134 2.49 3.57 4.92
C VAL A 134 3.04 4.78 4.18
N LEU A 135 2.67 5.97 4.65
CA LEU A 135 3.18 7.25 4.18
C LEU A 135 4.20 7.80 5.18
N GLY A 136 5.27 8.41 4.68
CA GLY A 136 6.25 9.16 5.47
C GLY A 136 6.09 10.66 5.22
N ASP A 137 5.95 11.42 6.29
CA ASP A 137 5.81 12.88 6.29
C ASP A 137 7.16 13.52 5.92
N ARG A 138 7.12 14.41 4.93
CA ARG A 138 8.21 15.35 4.63
C ARG A 138 7.58 16.74 4.67
N LYS A 139 8.40 17.75 4.98
CA LYS A 139 7.97 19.13 5.19
C LYS A 139 6.91 19.57 4.16
N ASP A 140 7.18 19.36 2.88
CA ASP A 140 6.34 19.86 1.78
C ASP A 140 5.63 18.77 0.95
N TYR A 141 5.86 17.49 1.26
CA TYR A 141 5.30 16.35 0.50
C TYR A 141 5.25 15.08 1.34
N TRP A 142 4.57 14.04 0.86
CA TRP A 142 4.60 12.71 1.48
C TRP A 142 5.42 11.74 0.64
N VAL A 143 6.00 10.74 1.27
CA VAL A 143 6.62 9.60 0.57
C VAL A 143 5.76 8.37 0.79
N LEU A 144 5.33 7.70 -0.29
CA LEU A 144 4.84 6.33 -0.20
C LEU A 144 6.03 5.42 0.16
N ILE A 145 6.09 5.00 1.43
CA ILE A 145 7.18 4.16 1.94
C ILE A 145 6.99 2.72 1.46
N THR A 146 5.77 2.21 1.61
CA THR A 146 5.38 0.87 1.17
C THR A 146 3.86 0.72 1.23
N ALA A 147 3.34 -0.28 0.53
CA ALA A 147 2.01 -0.81 0.77
C ALA A 147 2.03 -2.32 0.53
N TYR A 148 1.30 -3.08 1.35
CA TYR A 148 1.35 -4.54 1.28
C TYR A 148 0.19 -5.25 1.97
N TYR A 149 -0.05 -6.48 1.53
CA TYR A 149 -0.91 -7.45 2.21
C TYR A 149 -0.23 -8.00 3.46
N VAL A 150 -0.93 -7.97 4.58
CA VAL A 150 -0.49 -8.40 5.91
C VAL A 150 -0.92 -9.85 6.12
N ASN A 151 -0.03 -10.78 5.79
CA ASN A 151 -0.32 -12.21 5.70
C ASN A 151 -0.20 -13.00 7.02
N HIS A 152 0.25 -12.39 8.12
CA HIS A 152 0.46 -13.08 9.38
C HIS A 152 -0.40 -12.52 10.53
N SER A 153 -1.03 -13.41 11.29
CA SER A 153 -1.85 -13.07 12.47
C SER A 153 -1.09 -12.22 13.48
N TRP A 154 0.18 -12.55 13.78
CA TRP A 154 1.00 -11.77 14.69
C TRP A 154 1.27 -10.34 14.18
N SER A 155 1.38 -10.15 12.86
CA SER A 155 1.54 -8.83 12.24
C SER A 155 0.25 -8.02 12.35
N ILE A 156 -0.90 -8.67 12.14
CA ILE A 156 -2.23 -8.05 12.33
C ILE A 156 -2.41 -7.64 13.79
N SER A 157 -2.18 -8.53 14.76
CA SER A 157 -2.27 -8.20 16.18
C SER A 157 -1.32 -7.07 16.59
N LYS A 158 -0.15 -6.97 15.96
CA LYS A 158 0.77 -5.86 16.19
C LYS A 158 0.20 -4.53 15.67
N LEU A 159 -0.42 -4.51 14.50
CA LEU A 159 -1.10 -3.33 13.95
C LEU A 159 -2.28 -2.91 14.83
N GLU A 160 -3.08 -3.86 15.30
CA GLU A 160 -4.20 -3.61 16.22
C GLU A 160 -3.73 -3.01 17.55
N LYS A 161 -2.69 -3.58 18.15
CA LYS A 161 -2.08 -3.05 19.37
C LYS A 161 -1.51 -1.65 19.16
N GLU A 162 -0.87 -1.41 18.01
CA GLU A 162 -0.34 -0.11 17.67
C GLU A 162 -1.45 0.92 17.49
N TYR A 163 -2.51 0.60 16.74
CA TYR A 163 -3.65 1.49 16.50
C TYR A 163 -4.39 1.85 17.80
N ASN A 164 -4.52 0.90 18.72
CA ASN A 164 -5.17 1.12 20.01
C ASN A 164 -4.23 1.65 21.11
N SER A 165 -2.94 1.81 20.82
CA SER A 165 -1.98 2.34 21.78
C SER A 165 -2.30 3.80 22.13
N ARG A 166 -2.23 4.15 23.42
CA ARG A 166 -2.33 5.55 23.88
C ARG A 166 -1.26 6.48 23.29
N PHE A 167 -0.18 5.92 22.75
CA PHE A 167 0.90 6.69 22.13
C PHE A 167 0.65 6.97 20.65
N SER A 168 -0.32 6.29 20.03
CA SER A 168 -0.70 6.52 18.65
C SER A 168 -1.76 7.63 18.58
N THR A 169 -1.67 8.47 17.56
CA THR A 169 -2.69 9.48 17.28
C THR A 169 -3.57 8.99 16.15
N LYS A 170 -4.84 8.73 16.43
CA LYS A 170 -5.86 8.40 15.41
C LYS A 170 -6.14 9.66 14.59
N ILE A 171 -6.19 9.52 13.27
CA ILE A 171 -6.41 10.62 12.31
C ILE A 171 -7.69 10.33 11.53
#